data_AF-A0A6A5VQ53-F1
#
_entry.id   AF-A0A6A5VQ53-F1
#
_cell.length_a   1.000
_cell.length_b   1.000
_cell.length_c   1.000
_cell.angle_alpha   90.00
_cell.angle_beta   90.00
_cell.angle_gamma   90.00
#
_symmetry.space_group_name_H-M   'P 1'
#
loop_
_entity.id
_entity.type
_entity.pdbx_description
1 polymer ?
#
loop_
_entity_poly.entity_id
_entity_poly.type
_entity_poly.pdbx_seq_one_letter_code
_entity_poly.pdbx_strand_id
1 'polypeptide(L)'
;MTDSSIWDQEVAVPETVITYADPNVVEIIWGSYANEPNTYFFLCEFHKMTGDVPDVLKFPGMLAQMHKTGVSPSGRFGFPDTTECDTWEESFSRGIRFFSELEKKAQGYEEEMVRLRQIILETVMPQLLRPFETEGRTVVPCLIHGDLWDGNTSVDAVTGNPVIFDACASYVHQECKWYF
;
A
#
# COMPACT_ATOMS: atom_id res chain seq x y z
N MET A 1 -6.07 11.29 23.12
CA MET A 1 -5.63 12.14 22.00
C MET A 1 -4.69 11.29 21.18
N THR A 2 -5.20 10.72 20.09
CA THR A 2 -4.41 10.03 19.06
C THR A 2 -3.52 11.07 18.40
N ASP A 3 -2.22 10.77 18.29
CA ASP A 3 -1.25 11.61 17.62
C ASP A 3 -1.67 11.82 16.15
N SER A 4 -1.98 13.05 15.78
CA SER A 4 -2.49 13.37 14.43
C SER A 4 -1.44 13.15 13.34
N SER A 5 -0.16 13.05 13.71
CA SER A 5 0.93 12.74 12.77
C SER A 5 0.84 11.33 12.16
N ILE A 6 0.00 10.46 12.73
CA ILE A 6 -0.30 9.13 12.16
C ILE A 6 -1.25 9.27 10.95
N TRP A 7 -2.28 10.12 11.05
CA TRP A 7 -3.24 10.36 9.97
C TRP A 7 -2.64 11.18 8.82
N ASP A 8 -1.70 12.08 9.13
CA ASP A 8 -0.96 12.85 8.12
C ASP A 8 -0.07 11.94 7.22
N GLN A 9 0.19 10.70 7.64
CA GLN A 9 0.92 9.69 6.86
C GLN A 9 -0.01 8.75 6.06
N GLU A 10 -1.25 8.55 6.51
CA GLU A 10 -2.17 7.56 5.91
C GLU A 10 -2.87 8.07 4.64
N VAL A 11 -2.97 9.39 4.41
CA VAL A 11 -3.77 9.94 3.29
C VAL A 11 -2.95 10.87 2.40
N ALA A 12 -1.91 10.31 1.79
CA ALA A 12 -1.40 10.83 0.54
C ALA A 12 -1.30 9.67 -0.44
N VAL A 13 -2.44 9.25 -0.99
CA VAL A 13 -2.42 8.43 -2.21
C VAL A 13 -2.03 9.41 -3.32
N PRO A 14 -0.82 9.32 -3.88
CA PRO A 14 -0.39 10.28 -4.90
C PRO A 14 -1.38 10.26 -6.07
N GLU A 15 -1.65 11.42 -6.67
CA GLU A 15 -2.50 11.54 -7.88
C GLU A 15 -2.10 10.53 -8.97
N THR A 16 -0.80 10.24 -9.07
CA THR A 16 -0.25 9.18 -9.93
C THR A 16 -0.83 7.80 -9.65
N VAL A 17 -0.98 7.40 -8.39
CA VAL A 17 -1.53 6.09 -8.03
C VAL A 17 -2.98 5.95 -8.44
N ILE A 18 -3.75 7.01 -8.26
CA ILE A 18 -5.18 6.98 -8.55
C ILE A 18 -5.40 6.97 -10.06
N THR A 19 -4.63 7.75 -10.81
CA THR A 19 -4.63 7.67 -12.28
C THR A 19 -4.09 6.33 -12.82
N TYR A 20 -3.21 5.63 -12.08
CA TYR A 20 -2.77 4.26 -12.43
C TYR A 20 -3.78 3.17 -12.08
N ALA A 21 -4.58 3.35 -11.03
CA ALA A 21 -5.53 2.37 -10.53
C ALA A 21 -6.91 2.50 -11.19
N ASP A 22 -7.36 3.73 -11.46
CA ASP A 22 -8.64 4.00 -12.09
C ASP A 22 -8.53 5.14 -13.12
N PRO A 23 -8.66 4.84 -14.43
CA PRO A 23 -8.62 5.86 -15.46
C PRO A 23 -9.84 6.80 -15.46
N ASN A 24 -10.87 6.52 -14.67
CA ASN A 24 -12.07 7.35 -14.57
C ASN A 24 -11.98 8.39 -13.45
N VAL A 25 -11.05 8.29 -12.51
CA VAL A 25 -10.88 9.32 -11.49
C VAL A 25 -10.15 10.53 -12.08
N VAL A 26 -10.93 11.44 -12.68
CA VAL A 26 -10.42 12.59 -13.46
C VAL A 26 -10.00 13.76 -12.57
N GLU A 27 -10.56 13.92 -11.37
CA GLU A 27 -10.23 15.03 -10.47
C GLU A 27 -10.55 14.67 -9.01
N ILE A 28 -9.54 14.73 -8.14
CA ILE A 28 -9.69 14.55 -6.70
C ILE A 28 -9.57 15.90 -6.03
N ILE A 29 -10.58 16.26 -5.26
CA ILE A 29 -10.59 17.51 -4.51
C ILE A 29 -10.57 17.15 -3.04
N TRP A 30 -9.59 17.62 -2.29
CA TRP A 30 -9.56 17.49 -0.84
C TRP A 30 -9.45 18.86 -0.18
N GLY A 31 -9.82 18.93 1.09
CA GLY A 31 -9.77 20.17 1.86
C GLY A 31 -9.96 19.96 3.35
N SER A 32 -9.83 21.05 4.11
CA SER A 32 -10.06 21.08 5.55
C SER A 32 -11.39 21.76 5.87
N TYR A 33 -11.96 21.39 7.02
CA TYR A 33 -13.18 22.00 7.52
C TYR A 33 -12.89 23.40 8.05
N ALA A 34 -13.74 24.38 7.69
CA ALA A 34 -13.54 25.77 8.11
C ALA A 34 -13.68 25.99 9.62
N ASN A 35 -14.54 25.20 10.29
CA ASN A 35 -14.91 25.39 11.69
C ASN A 35 -14.49 24.23 12.60
N GLU A 36 -13.84 23.19 12.05
CA GLU A 36 -13.39 22.01 12.80
C GLU A 36 -11.90 21.75 12.50
N PRO A 37 -10.99 22.15 13.41
CA PRO A 37 -9.56 21.90 13.25
C PRO A 37 -9.25 20.41 13.09
N ASN A 38 -8.20 20.08 12.33
CA ASN A 38 -7.73 18.71 12.07
C ASN A 38 -8.81 17.77 11.50
N THR A 39 -9.81 18.33 10.82
CA THR A 39 -10.87 17.58 10.13
C THR A 39 -10.78 17.87 8.64
N TYR A 40 -10.73 16.82 7.83
CA TYR A 40 -10.48 16.88 6.40
C TYR A 40 -11.55 16.12 5.63
N PHE A 41 -11.72 16.45 4.36
CA PHE A 41 -12.56 15.72 3.42
C PHE A 41 -11.83 15.52 2.10
N PHE A 42 -12.26 14.53 1.35
CA PHE A 42 -11.97 14.41 -0.08
C PHE A 42 -13.25 14.11 -0.86
N LEU A 43 -13.26 14.49 -2.12
CA LEU A 43 -14.30 14.27 -3.10
C LEU A 43 -13.69 13.47 -4.24
N CYS A 44 -14.41 12.45 -4.68
CA CYS A 44 -14.03 11.58 -5.79
C CYS A 44 -15.27 11.27 -6.64
N GLU A 45 -15.07 10.60 -7.78
CA GLU A 45 -16.18 10.16 -8.62
C GLU A 45 -17.08 9.17 -7.87
N PHE A 46 -18.39 9.32 -8.05
CA PHE A 46 -19.36 8.38 -7.52
C PHE A 46 -19.53 7.19 -8.47
N HIS A 47 -18.97 6.04 -8.09
CA HIS A 47 -19.19 4.78 -8.79
C HIS A 47 -20.37 4.01 -8.17
N LYS A 48 -21.36 3.65 -9.00
CA LYS A 48 -22.41 2.73 -8.58
C LYS A 48 -21.84 1.32 -8.58
N MET A 49 -21.48 0.80 -7.40
CA MET A 49 -20.90 -0.54 -7.28
C MET A 49 -21.98 -1.60 -7.06
N THR A 50 -21.72 -2.82 -7.56
CA THR A 50 -22.61 -3.98 -7.37
C THR A 50 -22.43 -4.65 -6.01
N GLY A 51 -21.25 -4.51 -5.39
CA GLY A 51 -20.86 -5.26 -4.20
C GLY A 51 -20.35 -6.68 -4.50
N ASP A 52 -20.31 -7.07 -5.77
CA ASP A 52 -19.81 -8.39 -6.19
C ASP A 52 -18.28 -8.41 -6.24
N VAL A 53 -17.70 -9.59 -5.99
CA VAL A 53 -16.27 -9.82 -6.22
C VAL A 53 -15.99 -9.81 -7.73
N PRO A 54 -14.98 -9.06 -8.20
CA PRO A 54 -14.63 -9.00 -9.61
C PRO A 54 -14.31 -10.36 -10.25
N ASP A 55 -14.57 -10.47 -11.55
CA ASP A 55 -14.26 -11.66 -12.34
C ASP A 55 -12.79 -12.09 -12.22
N VAL A 56 -12.58 -13.38 -11.95
CA VAL A 56 -11.27 -13.98 -11.65
C VAL A 56 -10.29 -13.98 -12.84
N LEU A 57 -10.74 -13.66 -14.05
CA LEU A 57 -9.86 -13.52 -15.22
C LEU A 57 -9.55 -12.06 -15.49
N LYS A 58 -10.55 -11.18 -15.42
CA LYS A 58 -10.38 -9.74 -15.69
C LYS A 58 -9.59 -9.04 -14.59
N PHE A 59 -9.91 -9.30 -13.33
CA PHE A 59 -9.33 -8.57 -12.21
C PHE A 59 -7.83 -8.83 -12.01
N PRO A 60 -7.33 -10.07 -12.03
CA PRO A 60 -5.88 -10.31 -11.99
C PRO A 60 -5.16 -9.73 -13.20
N GLY A 61 -5.81 -9.70 -14.37
CA GLY A 61 -5.27 -9.05 -15.58
C GLY A 61 -5.06 -7.55 -15.39
N MET A 62 -6.05 -6.87 -14.80
CA MET A 62 -5.97 -5.45 -14.44
C MET A 62 -4.86 -5.19 -13.42
N LEU A 63 -4.79 -5.98 -12.33
CA LEU A 63 -3.76 -5.82 -11.30
C LEU A 63 -2.35 -6.07 -11.85
N ALA A 64 -2.18 -7.11 -12.68
CA ALA A 64 -0.91 -7.38 -13.33
C ALA A 64 -0.49 -6.25 -14.28
N GLN A 65 -1.45 -5.59 -14.94
CA GLN A 65 -1.17 -4.42 -15.77
C GLN A 65 -0.69 -3.25 -14.89
N MET A 66 -1.38 -2.96 -13.79
CA MET A 66 -0.99 -1.92 -12.82
C MET A 66 0.45 -2.13 -12.32
N HIS A 67 0.80 -3.35 -11.89
CA HIS A 67 2.16 -3.67 -11.43
C HIS A 67 3.21 -3.50 -12.54
N LYS A 68 2.88 -3.85 -13.79
CA LYS A 68 3.82 -3.72 -14.93
C LYS A 68 4.04 -2.27 -15.35
N THR A 69 3.01 -1.44 -15.30
CA THR A 69 3.09 -0.05 -15.77
C THR A 69 3.49 0.92 -14.67
N GLY A 70 3.13 0.63 -13.42
CA GLY A 70 3.42 1.47 -12.26
C GLY A 70 4.84 1.29 -11.73
N VAL A 71 5.86 1.35 -12.59
CA VAL A 71 7.25 1.28 -12.13
C VAL A 71 7.60 2.57 -11.39
N SER A 72 8.31 2.46 -10.26
CA SER A 72 8.77 3.62 -9.49
C SER A 72 9.54 4.61 -10.37
N PRO A 73 9.13 5.89 -10.46
CA PRO A 73 9.82 6.89 -11.27
C PRO A 73 11.28 7.12 -10.83
N SER A 74 11.58 6.98 -9.54
CA SER A 74 12.94 7.08 -9.00
C SER A 74 13.73 5.76 -9.09
N GLY A 75 13.05 4.66 -9.39
CA GLY A 75 13.63 3.31 -9.29
C GLY A 75 13.85 2.83 -7.85
N ARG A 76 13.30 3.54 -6.86
CA ARG A 76 13.44 3.24 -5.43
C ARG A 76 12.14 2.70 -4.83
N PHE A 77 12.25 2.01 -3.70
CA PHE A 77 11.13 1.44 -2.95
C PHE A 77 10.52 2.48 -2.01
N GLY A 78 9.22 2.43 -1.77
CA GLY A 78 8.47 3.40 -0.96
C GLY A 78 7.99 4.61 -1.76
N PHE A 79 7.29 5.54 -1.11
CA PHE A 79 6.94 6.82 -1.71
C PHE A 79 8.01 7.89 -1.43
N PRO A 80 8.14 8.88 -2.33
CA PRO A 80 9.04 10.01 -2.15
C PRO A 80 8.88 10.65 -0.76
N ASP A 81 10.01 11.11 -0.21
CA ASP A 81 10.15 11.85 1.05
C ASP A 81 9.90 11.07 2.36
N THR A 82 8.93 10.15 2.41
CA THR A 82 8.51 9.53 3.68
C THR A 82 9.12 8.16 3.92
N THR A 83 9.08 7.28 2.92
CA THR A 83 9.42 5.85 3.08
C THR A 83 10.50 5.36 2.13
N GLU A 84 11.05 6.26 1.29
CA GLU A 84 11.96 5.89 0.21
C GLU A 84 13.24 5.17 0.68
N CYS A 85 13.62 4.11 -0.03
CA CYS A 85 14.86 3.34 0.20
C CYS A 85 15.32 2.58 -1.04
N ASP A 86 16.57 2.10 -1.00
CA ASP A 86 17.25 1.56 -2.19
C ASP A 86 16.98 0.08 -2.43
N THR A 87 16.65 -0.68 -1.38
CA THR A 87 16.57 -2.14 -1.47
C THR A 87 15.25 -2.68 -0.96
N TRP A 88 14.85 -3.83 -1.51
CA TRP A 88 13.65 -4.51 -1.09
C TRP A 88 13.74 -4.99 0.37
N GLU A 89 14.89 -5.55 0.77
CA GLU A 89 15.13 -6.01 2.13
C GLU A 89 15.00 -4.86 3.15
N GLU A 90 15.51 -3.67 2.82
CA GLU A 90 15.35 -2.49 3.67
C GLU A 90 13.88 -2.04 3.76
N SER A 91 13.19 -1.94 2.62
CA SER A 91 11.78 -1.53 2.56
C SER A 91 10.90 -2.44 3.44
N PHE A 92 11.02 -3.76 3.26
CA PHE A 92 10.25 -4.73 4.04
C PHE A 92 10.63 -4.69 5.53
N SER A 93 11.93 -4.53 5.85
CA SER A 93 12.41 -4.42 7.23
C SER A 93 11.86 -3.20 7.96
N ARG A 94 11.78 -2.06 7.28
CA ARG A 94 11.21 -0.83 7.85
C ARG A 94 9.75 -1.03 8.23
N GLY A 95 8.96 -1.66 7.36
CA GLY A 95 7.57 -2.02 7.65
C GLY A 95 7.43 -2.88 8.90
N ILE A 96 8.13 -4.02 8.97
CA ILE A 96 8.06 -4.93 10.13
C ILE A 96 8.52 -4.25 11.43
N ARG A 97 9.57 -3.42 11.37
CA ARG A 97 10.02 -2.64 12.54
C ARG A 97 8.96 -1.65 12.99
N PHE A 98 8.38 -0.90 12.06
CA PHE A 98 7.36 0.10 12.34
C PHE A 98 6.16 -0.53 13.04
N PHE A 99 5.60 -1.61 12.47
CA PHE A 99 4.47 -2.31 13.07
C PHE A 99 4.78 -2.86 14.45
N SER A 100 5.98 -3.44 14.65
CA SER A 100 6.31 -3.97 15.96
C SER A 100 6.52 -2.89 17.03
N GLU A 101 6.99 -1.70 16.65
CA GLU A 101 7.04 -0.59 17.60
C GLU A 101 5.64 -0.05 17.92
N LEU A 102 4.70 -0.07 16.96
CA LEU A 102 3.29 0.26 17.24
C LEU A 102 2.64 -0.77 18.17
N GLU A 103 2.83 -2.06 17.90
CA GLU A 103 2.32 -3.15 18.73
C GLU A 103 2.83 -3.04 20.16
N LYS A 104 4.15 -2.87 20.34
CA LYS A 104 4.77 -2.66 21.65
C LYS A 104 4.25 -1.42 22.37
N LYS A 105 3.96 -0.32 21.66
CA LYS A 105 3.36 0.88 22.25
C LYS A 105 1.92 0.63 22.70
N ALA A 106 1.16 -0.19 21.97
CA ALA A 106 -0.23 -0.49 22.25
C ALA A 106 -0.41 -1.54 23.37
N GLN A 107 0.37 -2.61 23.34
CA GLN A 107 0.24 -3.77 24.24
C GLN A 107 1.24 -3.77 25.40
N GLY A 108 2.30 -2.97 25.31
CA GLY A 108 3.38 -2.92 26.29
C GLY A 108 4.59 -3.78 25.91
N TYR A 109 5.56 -3.87 26.82
CA TYR A 109 6.78 -4.65 26.58
C TYR A 109 6.57 -6.11 26.94
N GLU A 110 6.92 -7.00 26.01
CA GLU A 110 7.02 -8.44 26.22
C GLU A 110 8.35 -8.98 25.69
N GLU A 111 9.13 -9.65 26.54
CA GLU A 111 10.48 -10.12 26.20
C GLU A 111 10.48 -11.14 25.05
N GLU A 112 9.49 -12.04 25.02
CA GLU A 112 9.37 -13.04 23.96
C GLU A 112 9.11 -12.38 22.60
N MET A 113 8.22 -11.39 22.54
CA MET A 113 7.92 -10.64 21.31
C MET A 113 9.15 -9.88 20.78
N VAL A 114 9.93 -9.28 21.67
CA VAL A 114 11.19 -8.62 21.30
C VAL A 114 12.18 -9.61 20.69
N ARG A 115 12.33 -10.79 21.32
CA ARG A 115 13.22 -11.85 20.83
C ARG A 115 12.76 -12.39 19.47
N LEU A 116 11.46 -12.68 19.32
CA LEU A 116 10.90 -13.19 18.06
C LEU A 116 11.07 -12.18 16.92
N ARG A 117 10.81 -10.89 17.16
CA ARG A 117 11.09 -9.83 16.19
C ARG A 117 12.54 -9.83 15.73
N GLN A 118 13.49 -9.95 16.67
CA GLN A 118 14.91 -9.97 16.33
C GLN A 118 15.23 -11.15 15.41
N ILE A 119 14.71 -12.34 15.71
CA ILE A 119 14.88 -13.53 14.86
C ILE A 119 14.28 -13.32 13.47
N ILE A 120 13.09 -12.71 13.38
CA ILE A 120 12.43 -12.43 12.10
C ILE A 120 13.32 -11.51 11.24
N LEU A 121 13.78 -10.39 11.80
CA LEU A 121 14.57 -9.39 11.08
C LEU A 121 15.98 -9.87 10.73
N GLU A 122 16.65 -10.60 11.62
CA GLU A 122 18.06 -10.96 11.45
C GLU A 122 18.26 -12.32 10.76
N THR A 123 17.28 -13.22 10.84
CA THR A 123 17.41 -14.60 10.36
C THR A 123 16.41 -14.92 9.26
N VAL A 124 15.10 -14.74 9.51
CA VAL A 124 14.05 -15.18 8.59
C VAL A 124 14.03 -14.33 7.34
N MET A 125 13.99 -13.01 7.49
CA MET A 125 13.86 -12.08 6.38
C MET A 125 15.04 -12.16 5.40
N PRO A 126 16.31 -12.12 5.82
CA PRO A 126 17.44 -12.35 4.92
C PRO A 126 17.34 -13.63 4.10
N GLN A 127 16.86 -14.72 4.68
CA GLN A 127 16.74 -16.02 4.00
C GLN A 127 15.60 -16.05 2.99
N LEU A 128 14.52 -15.31 3.23
CA LEU A 128 13.37 -15.24 2.33
C LEU A 128 13.54 -14.18 1.24
N LEU A 129 14.14 -13.03 1.55
CA LEU A 129 14.18 -11.88 0.66
C LEU A 129 15.36 -11.90 -0.32
N ARG A 130 16.56 -12.27 0.16
CA ARG A 130 17.76 -12.26 -0.70
C ARG A 130 17.66 -13.17 -1.92
N PRO A 131 17.01 -14.36 -1.86
CA PRO A 131 16.81 -15.17 -3.05
C PRO A 131 16.11 -14.46 -4.21
N PHE A 132 15.29 -13.41 -3.97
CA PHE A 132 14.67 -12.66 -5.05
C PHE A 132 15.68 -11.83 -5.87
N GLU A 133 16.89 -11.60 -5.36
CA GLU A 133 17.93 -10.80 -6.00
C GLU A 133 19.21 -11.62 -6.29
N THR A 134 19.12 -12.96 -6.26
CA THR A 134 20.20 -13.86 -6.66
C THR A 134 19.95 -14.49 -8.03
N GLU A 135 20.99 -15.12 -8.60
CA GLU A 135 20.90 -15.83 -9.89
C GLU A 135 20.49 -14.92 -11.07
N GLY A 136 20.87 -13.64 -11.00
CA GLY A 136 20.56 -12.65 -12.04
C GLY A 136 19.14 -12.09 -11.96
N ARG A 137 18.37 -12.43 -10.92
CA ARG A 137 17.08 -11.80 -10.63
C ARG A 137 17.28 -10.42 -9.99
N THR A 138 16.30 -9.55 -10.16
CA THR A 138 16.28 -8.22 -9.56
C THR A 138 14.84 -7.90 -9.20
N VAL A 139 14.65 -7.34 -8.01
CA VAL A 139 13.34 -6.84 -7.60
C VAL A 139 13.18 -5.43 -8.16
N VAL A 140 12.12 -5.23 -8.95
CA VAL A 140 11.75 -3.90 -9.45
C VAL A 140 10.68 -3.32 -8.54
N PRO A 141 10.86 -2.13 -7.96
CA PRO A 141 9.82 -1.45 -7.20
C PRO A 141 8.68 -1.05 -8.13
N CYS A 142 7.51 -1.63 -7.91
CA CYS A 142 6.29 -1.35 -8.65
C CYS A 142 5.18 -0.91 -7.71
N LEU A 143 4.25 -0.14 -8.26
CA LEU A 143 3.08 0.34 -7.57
C LEU A 143 2.17 -0.83 -7.23
N ILE A 144 1.81 -0.95 -5.96
CA ILE A 144 0.79 -1.87 -5.48
C ILE A 144 -0.37 -1.08 -4.84
N HIS A 145 -1.52 -1.72 -4.72
CA HIS A 145 -2.67 -1.18 -3.98
C HIS A 145 -2.42 -1.09 -2.47
N GLY A 146 -1.75 -2.10 -1.91
CA GLY A 146 -1.32 -2.14 -0.51
C GLY A 146 -2.43 -2.36 0.55
N ASP A 147 -3.70 -2.39 0.18
CA ASP A 147 -4.80 -2.92 1.02
C ASP A 147 -5.86 -3.64 0.17
N LEU A 148 -5.46 -4.69 -0.54
CA LEU A 148 -6.30 -5.30 -1.58
C LEU A 148 -7.03 -6.55 -1.07
N TRP A 149 -8.33 -6.41 -0.81
CA TRP A 149 -9.23 -7.46 -0.34
C TRP A 149 -10.66 -7.26 -0.87
N ASP A 150 -11.59 -8.18 -0.59
CA ASP A 150 -12.96 -8.12 -1.09
C ASP A 150 -13.73 -6.87 -0.62
N GLY A 151 -13.37 -6.28 0.53
CA GLY A 151 -13.92 -5.01 1.00
C GLY A 151 -13.48 -3.78 0.18
N ASN A 152 -12.33 -3.85 -0.49
CA ASN A 152 -11.70 -2.76 -1.25
C ASN A 152 -11.72 -2.99 -2.77
N THR A 153 -12.58 -3.91 -3.21
CA THR A 153 -12.76 -4.24 -4.62
C THR A 153 -14.24 -4.40 -4.93
N SER A 154 -14.67 -3.99 -6.11
CA SER A 154 -16.03 -4.25 -6.58
C SER A 154 -16.13 -4.23 -8.10
N VAL A 155 -17.34 -4.44 -8.62
CA VAL A 155 -17.66 -4.27 -10.04
C VAL A 155 -18.51 -3.02 -10.20
N ASP A 156 -18.07 -2.12 -11.08
CA ASP A 156 -18.85 -0.95 -11.49
C ASP A 156 -20.11 -1.41 -12.23
N ALA A 157 -21.28 -0.99 -11.75
CA ALA A 157 -22.58 -1.44 -12.24
C ALA A 157 -22.94 -0.87 -13.62
N VAL A 158 -22.24 0.17 -14.09
CA VAL A 158 -22.47 0.79 -15.40
C VAL A 158 -21.61 0.10 -16.46
N THR A 159 -20.33 -0.09 -16.18
CA THR A 159 -19.34 -0.60 -17.13
C THR A 159 -19.12 -2.11 -17.04
N GLY A 160 -19.44 -2.73 -15.89
CA GLY A 160 -19.13 -4.13 -15.61
C GLY A 160 -17.64 -4.41 -15.42
N ASN A 161 -16.82 -3.38 -15.22
CA ASN A 161 -15.39 -3.50 -15.00
C ASN A 161 -15.05 -3.60 -13.51
N PRO A 162 -13.92 -4.25 -13.16
CA PRO A 162 -13.41 -4.20 -11.80
C PRO A 162 -13.03 -2.76 -11.41
N VAL A 163 -13.26 -2.42 -10.14
CA VAL A 163 -12.84 -1.18 -9.49
C VAL A 163 -12.12 -1.54 -8.19
N ILE A 164 -11.06 -0.80 -7.87
CA ILE A 164 -10.32 -0.88 -6.62
C ILE A 164 -10.36 0.49 -5.94
N PHE A 165 -10.45 0.51 -4.62
CA PHE A 165 -10.60 1.73 -3.84
C PHE A 165 -9.98 1.56 -2.45
N ASP A 166 -9.78 2.66 -1.74
CA ASP A 166 -9.16 2.69 -0.41
C ASP A 166 -7.73 2.11 -0.41
N ALA A 167 -6.90 2.63 -1.32
CA ALA A 167 -5.54 2.13 -1.52
C ALA A 167 -4.56 2.66 -0.46
N CYS A 168 -3.88 1.75 0.25
CA CYS A 168 -2.67 2.05 1.00
C CYS A 168 -1.42 1.86 0.12
N ALA A 169 -1.34 2.64 -0.95
CA ALA A 169 -0.39 2.36 -2.03
C ALA A 169 1.08 2.50 -1.64
N SER A 170 1.97 1.85 -2.38
CA SER A 170 3.41 2.02 -2.25
C SER A 170 4.15 1.43 -3.45
N TYR A 171 5.40 1.87 -3.69
CA TYR A 171 6.30 1.21 -4.64
C TYR A 171 7.08 0.10 -3.93
N VAL A 172 6.67 -1.15 -4.09
CA VAL A 172 7.30 -2.31 -3.44
C VAL A 172 7.39 -3.51 -4.40
N HIS A 173 7.78 -4.68 -3.91
CA HIS A 173 7.72 -5.91 -4.68
C HIS A 173 6.25 -6.27 -5.03
N GLN A 174 5.98 -6.64 -6.29
CA GLN A 174 4.63 -6.93 -6.80
C GLN A 174 3.86 -8.05 -6.08
N GLU A 175 4.58 -8.97 -5.39
CA GLU A 175 3.94 -10.02 -4.60
C GLU A 175 3.50 -9.52 -3.23
N CYS A 176 3.89 -8.32 -2.83
CA CYS A 176 3.39 -7.72 -1.62
C CYS A 176 1.94 -7.31 -1.79
N LYS A 177 1.13 -7.88 -0.90
CA LYS A 177 -0.19 -7.42 -0.54
C LYS A 177 -0.03 -7.00 0.90
N TRP A 178 0.23 -5.73 1.20
CA TRP A 178 0.22 -5.36 2.62
C TRP A 178 -1.20 -5.61 3.14
N TYR A 179 -1.25 -6.37 4.22
CA TYR A 179 -2.42 -6.64 5.04
C TYR A 179 -1.88 -6.48 6.45
N PHE A 180 -2.29 -5.44 7.18
CA PHE A 180 -2.45 -5.47 8.63
C PHE A 180 -3.54 -4.48 9.01
#